data_AF-A0A021VRB5-F1
#
_entry.id   AF-A0A021VRB5-F1
#
_cell.length_a   1.000
_cell.length_b   1.000
_cell.length_c   1.000
_cell.angle_alpha   90.00
_cell.angle_beta   90.00
_cell.angle_gamma   90.00
#
_symmetry.space_group_name_H-M   'P 1'
#
loop_
_entity.id
_entity.type
_entity.pdbx_description
1 polymer ?
#
loop_
_entity_poly.entity_id
_entity_poly.type
_entity_poly.pdbx_seq_one_letter_code
_entity_poly.pdbx_strand_id
1 'polypeptide(L)'
;MGMTTYAELLAQATTHLREGSTTLRADRFWTPDEALDAIGDFHGLLDAIASHGRRLLRPAQLGRLGLTRHRDGLPAVERASIDLVTRLEAVTGEARPHPSQVRSGTTPWARSALALRAAADLVGTHFSTAGRPRSPDAAAATTASFDAGLVDLGHLAVAALAHEDPLALRALQAGVPRTVVTRQLPGFEALADAARELSTQGVGRPETLLNSLGQTQSRVRTDDPATELSDRMVRLRQGVWNLIADHSDVLPSLRLTAGLGVAVHAHAAAFHGADLTTPDAVGLTGPSALVAHGRVWQRLHGALSQFAVLAPPVASVRDDIVAAARLLGELAPIDAHRDRVPIATADRHIGAALNGAVQVMADIAVHEGTAFDRLARTGLLHVPARALPRDLVTDHPDVAAARLNGRTVPAPAEILQGVAGLYAQVAAHPIGLPTPQPVGHRTVGAPAEAISMG
;
A
#
# COMPACT_ATOMS: atom_id res chain seq x y z
N MET A 1 26.62 -6.89 5.18
CA MET A 1 25.56 -6.27 4.37
C MET A 1 24.84 -5.27 5.25
N GLY A 2 24.69 -4.02 4.83
CA GLY A 2 24.03 -2.99 5.63
C GLY A 2 22.51 -3.20 5.66
N MET A 3 21.90 -3.08 6.83
CA MET A 3 20.43 -3.09 6.96
C MET A 3 19.87 -1.80 6.38
N THR A 4 18.75 -1.86 5.64
CA THR A 4 18.10 -0.66 5.12
C THR A 4 17.65 0.27 6.25
N THR A 5 18.06 1.54 6.17
CA THR A 5 17.77 2.56 7.19
C THR A 5 16.62 3.49 6.78
N TYR A 6 16.05 4.18 7.75
CA TYR A 6 15.04 5.22 7.52
C TYR A 6 15.52 6.30 6.54
N ALA A 7 16.78 6.76 6.67
CA ALA A 7 17.34 7.77 5.76
C ALA A 7 17.47 7.26 4.32
N GLU A 8 17.86 5.99 4.12
CA GLU A 8 17.93 5.38 2.79
C GLU A 8 16.54 5.30 2.14
N LEU A 9 15.49 4.96 2.90
CA LEU A 9 14.12 4.92 2.40
C LEU A 9 13.60 6.32 2.02
N LEU A 10 13.88 7.36 2.82
CA LEU A 10 13.55 8.74 2.46
C LEU A 10 14.32 9.23 1.23
N ALA A 11 15.59 8.82 1.08
CA ALA A 11 16.40 9.14 -0.09
C ALA A 11 15.86 8.45 -1.35
N GLN A 12 15.41 7.19 -1.25
CA GLN A 12 14.74 6.47 -2.34
C GLN A 12 13.42 7.15 -2.72
N ALA A 13 12.58 7.51 -1.73
CA ALA A 13 11.33 8.23 -1.96
C ALA A 13 11.57 9.54 -2.73
N THR A 14 12.58 10.31 -2.32
CA THR A 14 12.97 11.57 -2.98
C THR A 14 13.49 11.32 -4.40
N THR A 15 14.26 10.25 -4.60
CA THR A 15 14.82 9.89 -5.91
C THR A 15 13.71 9.55 -6.90
N HIS A 16 12.76 8.71 -6.50
CA HIS A 16 11.60 8.37 -7.34
C HIS A 16 10.71 9.58 -7.60
N LEU A 17 10.57 10.50 -6.64
CA LEU A 17 9.83 11.74 -6.87
C LEU A 17 10.47 12.62 -7.95
N ARG A 18 11.81 12.75 -7.94
CA ARG A 18 12.56 13.47 -8.99
C ARG A 18 12.48 12.77 -10.34
N GLU A 19 12.51 11.45 -10.35
CA GLU A 19 12.30 10.64 -11.55
C GLU A 19 10.93 10.95 -12.18
N GLY A 20 9.86 11.02 -11.38
CA GLY A 20 8.51 11.43 -11.83
C GLY A 20 8.49 12.83 -12.48
N SER A 21 9.19 13.79 -11.87
CA SER A 21 9.36 15.13 -12.46
C SER A 21 10.02 15.08 -13.84
N THR A 22 11.04 14.22 -13.97
CA THR A 22 11.83 14.07 -15.20
C THR A 22 10.99 13.39 -16.28
N THR A 23 10.25 12.34 -15.93
CA THR A 23 9.33 11.63 -16.82
C THR A 23 8.23 12.54 -17.36
N LEU A 24 7.56 13.34 -16.52
CA LEU A 24 6.52 14.27 -16.99
C LEU A 24 7.03 15.33 -17.97
N ARG A 25 8.29 15.74 -17.85
CA ARG A 25 8.92 16.68 -18.77
C ARG A 25 9.31 16.01 -20.09
N ALA A 26 9.85 14.79 -20.01
CA ALA A 26 10.40 14.09 -21.16
C ALA A 26 9.35 13.40 -22.04
N ASP A 27 8.27 12.88 -21.44
CA ASP A 27 7.29 12.05 -22.15
C ASP A 27 5.85 12.51 -21.91
N ARG A 28 4.94 12.05 -22.77
CA ARG A 28 3.49 12.21 -22.64
C ARG A 28 2.86 10.88 -22.26
N PHE A 29 1.71 10.93 -21.59
CA PHE A 29 0.84 9.77 -21.52
C PHE A 29 0.22 9.53 -22.90
N TRP A 30 0.18 8.27 -23.32
CA TRP A 30 -0.30 7.86 -24.64
C TRP A 30 -1.77 7.50 -24.63
N THR A 31 -2.32 7.19 -23.45
CA THR A 31 -3.72 6.80 -23.27
C THR A 31 -4.36 7.48 -22.06
N PRO A 32 -5.70 7.66 -22.05
CA PRO A 32 -6.42 8.15 -20.87
C PRO A 32 -6.22 7.27 -19.63
N ASP A 33 -6.15 5.94 -19.81
CA ASP A 33 -6.01 5.00 -18.71
C ASP A 33 -4.65 5.15 -18.02
N GLU A 34 -3.57 5.28 -18.79
CA GLU A 34 -2.22 5.54 -18.26
C GLU A 34 -2.17 6.84 -17.45
N ALA A 35 -2.83 7.90 -17.94
CA ALA A 35 -2.91 9.16 -17.22
C ALA A 35 -3.73 9.06 -15.92
N LEU A 36 -4.83 8.31 -15.93
CA LEU A 36 -5.66 8.08 -14.74
C LEU A 36 -4.94 7.23 -13.70
N ASP A 37 -4.18 6.22 -14.13
CA ASP A 37 -3.35 5.41 -13.25
C ASP A 37 -2.26 6.27 -12.58
N ALA A 38 -1.59 7.14 -13.34
CA ALA A 38 -0.61 8.09 -12.79
C ALA A 38 -1.23 9.11 -11.80
N ILE A 39 -2.44 9.60 -12.05
CA ILE A 39 -3.20 10.42 -11.09
C ILE A 39 -3.47 9.63 -9.81
N GLY A 40 -3.89 8.37 -9.93
CA GLY A 40 -4.13 7.49 -8.78
C GLY A 40 -2.87 7.30 -7.93
N ASP A 41 -1.73 7.04 -8.56
CA ASP A 41 -0.44 6.89 -7.87
C ASP A 41 0.02 8.18 -7.18
N PHE A 42 -0.24 9.33 -7.80
CA PHE A 42 0.03 10.62 -7.21
C PHE A 42 -0.77 10.83 -5.92
N HIS A 43 -2.07 10.51 -5.92
CA HIS A 43 -2.89 10.50 -4.71
C HIS A 43 -2.39 9.48 -3.67
N GLY A 44 -1.93 8.32 -4.12
CA GLY A 44 -1.30 7.30 -3.27
C GLY A 44 -0.03 7.81 -2.56
N LEU A 45 0.75 8.66 -3.22
CA LEU A 45 1.88 9.36 -2.62
C LEU A 45 1.43 10.39 -1.57
N LEU A 46 0.41 11.19 -1.85
CA LEU A 46 -0.14 12.15 -0.88
C LEU A 46 -0.66 11.45 0.38
N ASP A 47 -1.33 10.31 0.23
CA ASP A 47 -1.76 9.45 1.34
C ASP A 47 -0.55 8.90 2.13
N ALA A 48 0.50 8.44 1.44
CA ALA A 48 1.72 7.96 2.09
C ALA A 48 2.39 9.07 2.92
N ILE A 49 2.44 10.30 2.41
CA ILE A 49 2.96 11.47 3.14
C ILE A 49 2.13 11.74 4.39
N ALA A 50 0.79 11.76 4.27
CA ALA A 50 -0.10 12.00 5.40
C ALA A 50 0.04 10.91 6.48
N SER A 51 0.07 9.64 6.06
CA SER A 51 0.26 8.48 6.94
C SER A 51 1.61 8.53 7.67
N HIS A 52 2.69 8.88 6.96
CA HIS A 52 4.01 9.08 7.57
C HIS A 52 4.01 10.24 8.57
N GLY A 53 3.37 11.35 8.22
CA GLY A 53 3.20 12.51 9.10
C GLY A 53 2.49 12.14 10.40
N ARG A 54 1.37 11.42 10.32
CA ARG A 54 0.68 10.88 11.51
C ARG A 54 1.59 9.99 12.36
N ARG A 55 2.43 9.18 11.73
CA ARG A 55 3.35 8.25 12.40
C ARG A 55 4.44 8.98 13.18
N LEU A 56 4.93 10.12 12.67
CA LEU A 56 5.92 10.97 13.34
C LEU A 56 5.30 11.89 14.40
N LEU A 57 4.06 12.35 14.20
CA LEU A 57 3.38 13.26 15.12
C LEU A 57 3.16 12.66 16.52
N ARG A 58 2.80 11.39 16.62
CA ARG A 58 2.47 10.76 17.92
C ARG A 58 3.66 10.67 18.88
N PRO A 59 4.85 10.19 18.49
CA PRO A 59 6.04 10.27 19.34
C PRO A 59 6.43 11.70 19.71
N ALA A 60 6.36 12.65 18.76
CA ALA A 60 6.67 14.06 19.01
C ALA A 60 5.78 14.66 20.11
N GLN A 61 4.49 14.34 20.07
CA GLN A 61 3.48 14.74 21.07
C GLN A 61 3.74 14.13 22.44
N LEU A 62 4.07 12.82 22.51
CA LEU A 62 4.34 12.17 23.80
C LEU A 62 5.58 12.75 24.49
N GLY A 63 6.64 13.06 23.75
CA GLY A 63 7.84 13.71 24.31
C GLY A 63 7.56 15.08 24.95
N ARG A 64 6.38 15.67 24.67
CA ARG A 64 5.93 16.97 25.16
C ARG A 64 4.81 16.88 26.21
N LEU A 65 4.37 15.67 26.58
CA LEU A 65 3.36 15.47 27.63
C LEU A 65 3.92 15.97 28.97
N GLY A 66 3.46 17.16 29.35
CA GLY A 66 3.94 17.94 30.49
C GLY A 66 3.86 19.45 30.27
N LEU A 67 3.81 19.91 29.00
CA LEU A 67 3.96 21.34 28.69
C LEU A 67 2.71 22.06 28.14
N THR A 68 1.72 21.39 27.54
CA THR A 68 0.66 22.11 26.80
C THR A 68 -0.69 21.40 26.81
N ARG A 69 -1.69 21.96 27.53
CA ARG A 69 -3.10 21.50 27.51
C ARG A 69 -4.01 22.26 26.53
N HIS A 70 -3.49 23.20 25.74
CA HIS A 70 -4.28 24.04 24.82
C HIS A 70 -3.69 24.07 23.41
N ARG A 71 -4.54 24.15 22.38
CA ARG A 71 -4.18 24.18 20.95
C ARG A 71 -3.26 25.36 20.60
N ASP A 72 -3.34 26.46 21.36
CA ASP A 72 -2.48 27.64 21.23
C ASP A 72 -1.06 27.45 21.80
N GLY A 73 -0.83 26.39 22.57
CA GLY A 73 0.47 26.06 23.14
C GLY A 73 1.33 25.14 22.26
N LEU A 74 0.77 24.54 21.21
CA LEU A 74 1.51 23.57 20.39
C LEU A 74 2.68 24.24 19.66
N PRO A 75 3.87 23.61 19.61
CA PRO A 75 5.00 24.12 18.84
C PRO A 75 4.65 24.31 17.36
N ALA A 76 5.27 25.30 16.72
CA ALA A 76 4.92 25.70 15.35
C ALA A 76 5.04 24.55 14.35
N VAL A 77 6.10 23.73 14.44
CA VAL A 77 6.29 22.51 13.63
C VAL A 77 5.11 21.56 13.76
N GLU A 78 4.61 21.32 14.98
CA GLU A 78 3.50 20.40 15.21
C GLU A 78 2.19 20.95 14.67
N ARG A 79 1.92 22.24 14.87
CA ARG A 79 0.72 22.89 14.36
C ARG A 79 0.67 22.83 12.82
N ALA A 80 1.77 23.22 12.16
CA ALA A 80 1.89 23.16 10.71
C ALA A 80 1.79 21.72 10.18
N SER A 81 2.37 20.75 10.90
CA SER A 81 2.28 19.33 10.55
C SER A 81 0.86 18.79 10.65
N ILE A 82 0.13 19.11 11.73
CA ILE A 82 -1.28 18.72 11.89
C ILE A 82 -2.14 19.32 10.78
N ASP A 83 -1.94 20.61 10.46
CA ASP A 83 -2.67 21.28 9.39
C ASP A 83 -2.41 20.62 8.02
N LEU A 84 -1.13 20.41 7.66
CA LEU A 84 -0.77 19.73 6.41
C LEU A 84 -1.38 18.33 6.31
N VAL A 85 -1.19 17.50 7.34
CA VAL A 85 -1.69 16.11 7.38
C VAL A 85 -3.22 16.06 7.25
N THR A 86 -3.92 16.93 7.97
CA THR A 86 -5.39 17.01 7.91
C THR A 86 -5.88 17.42 6.52
N ARG A 87 -5.19 18.35 5.86
CA ARG A 87 -5.54 18.78 4.49
C ARG A 87 -5.25 17.71 3.46
N LEU A 88 -4.11 17.02 3.56
CA LEU A 88 -3.80 15.89 2.68
C LEU A 88 -4.87 14.81 2.80
N GLU A 89 -5.31 14.50 4.02
CA GLU A 89 -6.39 13.53 4.26
C GLU A 89 -7.75 13.97 3.75
N ALA A 90 -8.06 15.27 3.80
CA ALA A 90 -9.29 15.79 3.21
C ALA A 90 -9.31 15.60 1.68
N VAL A 91 -8.13 15.69 1.04
CA VAL A 91 -7.98 15.51 -0.42
C VAL A 91 -7.95 14.03 -0.80
N THR A 92 -7.29 13.18 -0.01
CA THR A 92 -7.20 11.73 -0.28
C THR A 92 -8.39 10.92 0.27
N GLY A 93 -9.23 11.54 1.11
CA GLY A 93 -10.44 10.99 1.72
C GLY A 93 -10.30 10.65 3.21
N GLU A 94 -11.28 11.06 4.05
CA GLU A 94 -11.38 10.68 5.48
C GLU A 94 -11.42 9.15 5.70
N ALA A 95 -11.97 8.44 4.72
CA ALA A 95 -11.74 7.03 4.54
C ALA A 95 -10.63 6.90 3.52
N ARG A 96 -9.46 6.42 3.96
CA ARG A 96 -8.43 5.84 3.08
C ARG A 96 -9.14 5.15 1.92
N PRO A 97 -8.71 5.33 0.66
CA PRO A 97 -9.28 4.59 -0.46
C PRO A 97 -9.43 3.14 -0.02
N HIS A 98 -10.66 2.63 -0.03
CA HIS A 98 -10.91 1.24 0.35
C HIS A 98 -9.93 0.43 -0.50
N PRO A 99 -9.19 -0.56 0.04
CA PRO A 99 -8.07 -1.17 -0.68
C PRO A 99 -8.44 -1.63 -2.10
N SER A 100 -9.73 -2.00 -2.30
CA SER A 100 -10.51 -2.05 -3.55
C SER A 100 -10.51 -0.82 -4.47
N GLN A 101 -9.59 0.13 -4.31
CA GLN A 101 -9.54 1.41 -4.99
C GLN A 101 -8.08 1.85 -5.27
N VAL A 102 -7.09 0.95 -5.11
CA VAL A 102 -5.65 1.27 -5.22
C VAL A 102 -5.01 0.45 -6.36
N ARG A 103 -4.90 0.99 -7.57
CA ARG A 103 -4.19 0.32 -8.67
C ARG A 103 -2.69 0.37 -8.50
N SER A 104 -1.98 -0.51 -9.22
CA SER A 104 -0.53 -0.60 -9.19
C SER A 104 0.03 0.62 -9.86
N GLY A 105 0.95 1.26 -9.16
CA GLY A 105 1.85 2.14 -9.83
C GLY A 105 3.18 1.48 -10.07
N THR A 106 3.48 1.25 -11.35
CA THR A 106 4.87 1.19 -11.83
C THR A 106 5.47 2.60 -11.94
N THR A 107 4.63 3.63 -11.77
CA THR A 107 5.06 5.03 -11.89
C THR A 107 6.03 5.40 -10.77
N PRO A 108 6.84 6.46 -10.99
CA PRO A 108 7.73 6.95 -9.95
C PRO A 108 7.00 7.42 -8.68
N TRP A 109 5.73 7.87 -8.75
CA TRP A 109 4.96 8.27 -7.56
C TRP A 109 4.61 7.08 -6.67
N ALA A 110 4.20 5.95 -7.23
CA ALA A 110 3.94 4.76 -6.43
C ALA A 110 5.21 4.15 -5.82
N ARG A 111 6.33 4.17 -6.55
CA ARG A 111 7.63 3.79 -5.97
C ARG A 111 8.05 4.72 -4.82
N SER A 112 7.78 6.02 -4.95
CA SER A 112 7.99 6.99 -3.87
C SER A 112 7.09 6.70 -2.66
N ALA A 113 5.81 6.43 -2.90
CA ALA A 113 4.82 6.08 -1.87
C ALA A 113 5.22 4.79 -1.12
N LEU A 114 5.69 3.76 -1.83
CA LEU A 114 6.18 2.51 -1.25
C LEU A 114 7.36 2.76 -0.31
N ALA A 115 8.36 3.51 -0.75
CA ALA A 115 9.53 3.84 0.07
C ALA A 115 9.12 4.63 1.34
N LEU A 116 8.18 5.56 1.23
CA LEU A 116 7.61 6.27 2.39
C LEU A 116 6.86 5.35 3.35
N ARG A 117 6.02 4.46 2.84
CA ARG A 117 5.29 3.50 3.68
C ARG A 117 6.24 2.55 4.40
N ALA A 118 7.31 2.11 3.73
CA ALA A 118 8.38 1.33 4.35
C ALA A 118 9.11 2.13 5.45
N ALA A 119 9.35 3.43 5.24
CA ALA A 119 9.93 4.30 6.26
C ALA A 119 8.97 4.45 7.48
N ALA A 120 7.67 4.60 7.24
CA ALA A 120 6.64 4.68 8.28
C ALA A 120 6.55 3.39 9.11
N ASP A 121 6.74 2.25 8.46
CA ASP A 121 6.82 0.95 9.12
C ASP A 121 8.03 0.82 10.01
N LEU A 122 9.17 1.33 9.55
CA LEU A 122 10.38 1.34 10.34
C LEU A 122 10.19 2.20 11.61
N VAL A 123 9.58 3.38 11.49
CA VAL A 123 9.16 4.13 12.69
C VAL A 123 8.18 3.30 13.54
N GLY A 124 7.33 2.50 12.90
CA GLY A 124 6.33 1.66 13.55
C GLY A 124 6.81 0.46 14.33
N THR A 125 7.96 -0.09 13.98
CA THR A 125 8.63 -1.11 14.78
C THR A 125 9.21 -0.42 16.02
N HIS A 126 9.87 0.72 15.84
CA HIS A 126 10.49 1.47 16.93
C HIS A 126 9.50 2.13 17.90
N PHE A 127 8.29 2.53 17.45
CA PHE A 127 7.32 3.25 18.26
C PHE A 127 5.92 2.62 18.19
N SER A 128 5.22 2.58 19.32
CA SER A 128 3.82 2.15 19.39
C SER A 128 2.91 3.10 18.60
N THR A 129 1.67 2.69 18.34
CA THR A 129 0.62 3.60 17.80
C THR A 129 0.35 4.81 18.69
N ALA A 130 0.55 4.68 20.01
CA ALA A 130 0.46 5.80 20.95
C ALA A 130 1.70 6.71 20.93
N GLY A 131 2.77 6.34 20.21
CA GLY A 131 4.04 7.08 20.15
C GLY A 131 5.12 6.63 21.16
N ARG A 132 4.85 5.65 22.03
CA ARG A 132 5.83 5.18 23.04
C ARG A 132 6.99 4.40 22.41
N PRO A 133 8.24 4.58 22.85
CA PRO A 133 9.38 3.83 22.34
C PRO A 133 9.26 2.33 22.69
N ARG A 134 9.64 1.47 21.74
CA ARG A 134 9.61 0.00 21.86
C ARG A 134 11.01 -0.64 21.77
N SER A 135 12.02 0.13 21.38
CA SER A 135 13.40 -0.32 21.24
C SER A 135 14.38 0.66 21.90
N PRO A 136 15.62 0.24 22.19
CA PRO A 136 16.65 1.11 22.74
C PRO A 136 16.92 2.33 21.86
N ASP A 137 16.99 2.15 20.53
CA ASP A 137 17.21 3.24 19.57
C ASP A 137 16.04 4.23 19.58
N ALA A 138 14.81 3.73 19.74
CA ALA A 138 13.62 4.57 19.87
C ALA A 138 13.63 5.40 21.15
N ALA A 139 14.14 4.84 22.25
CA ALA A 139 14.25 5.55 23.53
C ALA A 139 15.30 6.67 23.51
N ALA A 140 16.31 6.57 22.62
CA ALA A 140 17.30 7.62 22.42
C ALA A 140 16.79 8.77 21.52
N ALA A 141 15.74 8.56 20.73
CA ALA A 141 15.19 9.57 19.83
C ALA A 141 14.56 10.73 20.62
N THR A 142 14.83 11.95 20.18
CA THR A 142 14.34 13.18 20.82
C THR A 142 13.19 13.80 20.03
N THR A 143 12.41 14.66 20.68
CA THR A 143 11.39 15.49 20.00
C THR A 143 11.97 16.28 18.82
N ALA A 144 13.20 16.80 18.96
CA ALA A 144 13.88 17.50 17.87
C ALA A 144 14.15 16.60 16.65
N SER A 145 14.37 15.30 16.87
CA SER A 145 14.54 14.34 15.78
C SER A 145 13.23 14.19 14.98
N PHE A 146 12.09 14.12 15.68
CA PHE A 146 10.78 14.07 15.04
C PHE A 146 10.40 15.38 14.34
N ASP A 147 10.72 16.53 14.94
CA ASP A 147 10.48 17.84 14.31
C ASP A 147 11.24 17.95 12.99
N ALA A 148 12.51 17.55 12.96
CA ALA A 148 13.29 17.51 11.72
C ALA A 148 12.70 16.54 10.68
N GLY A 149 12.23 15.35 11.11
CA GLY A 149 11.54 14.42 10.22
C GLY A 149 10.23 14.97 9.63
N LEU A 150 9.48 15.75 10.43
CA LEU A 150 8.26 16.45 9.98
C LEU A 150 8.59 17.58 8.99
N VAL A 151 9.67 18.33 9.22
CA VAL A 151 10.16 19.36 8.28
C VAL A 151 10.60 18.73 6.96
N ASP A 152 11.32 17.60 6.99
CA ASP A 152 11.71 16.84 5.80
C ASP A 152 10.48 16.34 5.02
N LEU A 153 9.41 15.91 5.72
CA LEU A 153 8.12 15.61 5.09
C LEU A 153 7.49 16.85 4.44
N GLY A 154 7.59 18.02 5.06
CA GLY A 154 7.17 19.28 4.47
C GLY A 154 7.87 19.54 3.14
N HIS A 155 9.20 19.39 3.09
CA HIS A 155 9.97 19.51 1.84
C HIS A 155 9.52 18.49 0.78
N LEU A 156 9.26 17.25 1.18
CA LEU A 156 8.79 16.21 0.27
C LEU A 156 7.38 16.50 -0.27
N ALA A 157 6.48 16.99 0.58
CA ALA A 157 5.13 17.40 0.19
C ALA A 157 5.16 18.57 -0.80
N VAL A 158 6.01 19.58 -0.57
CA VAL A 158 6.23 20.67 -1.54
C VAL A 158 6.67 20.13 -2.89
N ALA A 159 7.66 19.22 -2.90
CA ALA A 159 8.16 18.62 -4.13
C ALA A 159 7.10 17.76 -4.84
N ALA A 160 6.24 17.08 -4.10
CA ALA A 160 5.16 16.26 -4.66
C ALA A 160 4.08 17.14 -5.28
N LEU A 161 3.57 18.13 -4.53
CA LEU A 161 2.50 19.01 -4.97
C LEU A 161 2.87 19.84 -6.21
N ALA A 162 4.16 20.12 -6.42
CA ALA A 162 4.65 20.76 -7.65
C ALA A 162 4.40 19.95 -8.95
N HIS A 163 3.98 18.68 -8.85
CA HIS A 163 3.63 17.85 -9.99
C HIS A 163 2.17 17.96 -10.43
N GLU A 164 1.31 18.66 -9.69
CA GLU A 164 -0.11 18.76 -10.05
C GLU A 164 -0.32 19.35 -11.46
N ASP A 165 0.15 20.58 -11.71
CA ASP A 165 -0.08 21.24 -13.01
C ASP A 165 0.49 20.47 -14.20
N PRO A 166 1.75 19.97 -14.15
CA PRO A 166 2.27 19.17 -15.26
C PRO A 166 1.46 17.88 -15.46
N LEU A 167 1.02 17.22 -14.39
CA LEU A 167 0.26 15.97 -14.48
C LEU A 167 -1.17 16.20 -15.01
N ALA A 168 -1.82 17.29 -14.60
CA ALA A 168 -3.10 17.74 -15.16
C ALA A 168 -2.99 18.04 -16.66
N LEU A 169 -1.95 18.77 -17.07
CA LEU A 169 -1.70 19.06 -18.48
C LEU A 169 -1.50 17.79 -19.31
N ARG A 170 -0.68 16.85 -18.83
CA ARG A 170 -0.44 15.57 -19.52
C ARG A 170 -1.69 14.71 -19.59
N ALA A 171 -2.51 14.67 -18.54
CA ALA A 171 -3.77 13.94 -18.55
C ALA A 171 -4.76 14.49 -19.59
N LEU A 172 -4.87 15.81 -19.71
CA LEU A 172 -5.68 16.45 -20.75
C LEU A 172 -5.16 16.10 -22.16
N GLN A 173 -3.84 16.11 -22.36
CA GLN A 173 -3.22 15.73 -23.65
C GLN A 173 -3.46 14.28 -24.02
N ALA A 174 -3.59 13.39 -23.04
CA ALA A 174 -3.87 11.97 -23.23
C ALA A 174 -5.36 11.68 -23.49
N GLY A 175 -6.22 12.70 -23.44
CA GLY A 175 -7.65 12.58 -23.70
C GLY A 175 -8.52 12.34 -22.47
N VAL A 176 -7.99 12.51 -21.25
CA VAL A 176 -8.82 12.47 -20.02
C VAL A 176 -9.77 13.68 -20.02
N PRO A 177 -11.08 13.49 -19.78
CA PRO A 177 -12.03 14.60 -19.76
C PRO A 177 -11.67 15.66 -18.72
N ARG A 178 -11.75 16.94 -19.09
CA ARG A 178 -11.42 18.08 -18.20
C ARG A 178 -12.17 18.02 -16.87
N THR A 179 -13.43 17.59 -16.88
CA THR A 179 -14.24 17.42 -15.67
C THR A 179 -13.67 16.38 -14.71
N VAL A 180 -13.02 15.33 -15.23
CA VAL A 180 -12.32 14.32 -14.41
C VAL A 180 -11.02 14.88 -13.88
N VAL A 181 -10.24 15.58 -14.72
CA VAL A 181 -8.97 16.20 -14.30
C VAL A 181 -9.19 17.24 -13.21
N THR A 182 -10.09 18.21 -13.40
CA THR A 182 -10.38 19.26 -12.40
C THR A 182 -10.97 18.70 -11.10
N ARG A 183 -11.62 17.53 -11.15
CA ARG A 183 -12.11 16.86 -9.93
C ARG A 183 -10.97 16.18 -9.16
N GLN A 184 -10.04 15.53 -9.87
CA GLN A 184 -8.94 14.79 -9.25
C GLN A 184 -7.74 15.68 -8.89
N LEU A 185 -7.57 16.79 -9.61
CA LEU A 185 -6.50 17.78 -9.45
C LEU A 185 -7.15 19.17 -9.43
N PRO A 186 -7.80 19.53 -8.29
CA PRO A 186 -8.62 20.74 -8.17
C PRO A 186 -7.83 22.04 -8.01
N GLY A 187 -6.50 22.00 -7.95
CA GLY A 187 -5.65 23.09 -7.48
C GLY A 187 -5.31 22.88 -6.00
N PHE A 188 -4.06 22.51 -5.73
CA PHE A 188 -3.53 22.22 -4.40
C PHE A 188 -2.70 23.37 -3.83
N GLU A 189 -2.93 24.62 -4.25
CA GLU A 189 -2.16 25.77 -3.80
C GLU A 189 -2.20 25.93 -2.28
N ALA A 190 -3.37 25.77 -1.67
CA ALA A 190 -3.52 25.84 -0.21
C ALA A 190 -2.80 24.69 0.51
N LEU A 191 -2.68 23.52 -0.10
CA LEU A 191 -1.88 22.41 0.45
C LEU A 191 -0.39 22.70 0.29
N ALA A 192 0.02 23.27 -0.84
CA ALA A 192 1.40 23.64 -1.11
C ALA A 192 1.87 24.75 -0.17
N ASP A 193 0.98 25.69 0.18
CA ASP A 193 1.22 26.72 1.18
C ASP A 193 1.45 26.11 2.57
N ALA A 194 0.60 25.19 3.02
CA ALA A 194 0.77 24.48 4.28
C ALA A 194 2.06 23.63 4.32
N ALA A 195 2.41 22.98 3.20
CA ALA A 195 3.65 22.23 3.06
C ALA A 195 4.88 23.15 3.13
N ARG A 196 4.82 24.32 2.48
CA ARG A 196 5.87 25.34 2.53
C ARG A 196 6.01 25.90 3.94
N GLU A 197 4.90 26.21 4.61
CA GLU A 197 4.90 26.65 6.01
C GLU A 197 5.64 25.65 6.90
N LEU A 198 5.30 24.35 6.83
CA LEU A 198 5.98 23.30 7.59
C LEU A 198 7.47 23.23 7.25
N SER A 199 7.82 23.26 5.98
CA SER A 199 9.21 23.15 5.52
C SER A 199 10.12 24.30 6.01
N THR A 200 9.53 25.45 6.37
CA THR A 200 10.26 26.62 6.87
C THR A 200 10.40 26.66 8.40
N GLN A 201 9.79 25.71 9.13
CA GLN A 201 9.84 25.67 10.60
C GLN A 201 11.16 25.12 11.18
N GLY A 202 12.04 24.53 10.36
CA GLY A 202 13.27 23.85 10.81
C GLY A 202 14.52 24.73 10.81
N VAL A 203 15.39 24.55 11.81
CA VAL A 203 16.73 25.14 11.87
C VAL A 203 17.77 24.08 11.53
N GLY A 204 18.25 24.09 10.27
CA GLY A 204 19.31 23.20 9.82
C GLY A 204 18.98 21.70 9.89
N ARG A 205 19.86 20.86 9.34
CA ARG A 205 19.67 19.41 9.25
C ARG A 205 20.62 18.72 10.23
N PRO A 206 20.25 18.47 11.50
CA PRO A 206 21.02 17.56 12.31
C PRO A 206 20.96 16.17 11.66
N GLU A 207 22.06 15.42 11.64
CA GLU A 207 21.95 13.97 11.51
C GLU A 207 21.11 13.49 12.70
N THR A 208 19.85 13.14 12.42
CA THR A 208 18.92 12.77 13.49
C THR A 208 19.07 11.29 13.79
N LEU A 209 18.82 10.90 15.03
CA LEU A 209 18.75 9.48 15.42
C LEU A 209 17.63 8.73 14.66
N LEU A 210 16.66 9.45 14.07
CA LEU A 210 15.69 8.85 13.15
C LEU A 210 16.37 8.31 11.89
N ASN A 211 17.38 8.99 11.36
CA ASN A 211 18.08 8.61 10.12
C ASN A 211 18.75 7.24 10.22
N SER A 212 19.29 6.92 11.40
CA SER A 212 19.96 5.65 11.67
C SER A 212 19.02 4.52 12.07
N LEU A 213 17.71 4.77 12.21
CA LEU A 213 16.78 3.69 12.54
C LEU A 213 16.81 2.65 11.43
N GLY A 214 17.24 1.44 11.78
CA GLY A 214 17.20 0.26 10.94
C GLY A 214 16.05 -0.67 11.33
N GLN A 215 16.01 -1.86 10.75
CA GLN A 215 15.04 -2.85 11.19
C GLN A 215 15.36 -3.33 12.62
N THR A 216 14.35 -3.36 13.47
CA THR A 216 14.44 -3.97 14.80
C THR A 216 13.44 -5.13 14.92
N GLN A 217 13.81 -6.16 15.67
CA GLN A 217 12.88 -7.26 16.01
C GLN A 217 11.90 -6.77 17.07
N SER A 218 10.93 -5.97 16.65
CA SER A 218 9.88 -5.50 17.55
C SER A 218 8.99 -6.67 17.97
N ARG A 219 8.85 -6.85 19.28
CA ARG A 219 7.90 -7.81 19.85
C ARG A 219 6.49 -7.47 19.38
N VAL A 220 5.85 -8.41 18.72
CA VAL A 220 4.46 -8.29 18.28
C VAL A 220 3.54 -8.20 19.51
N ARG A 221 2.58 -7.27 19.48
CA ARG A 221 1.56 -7.13 20.51
C ARG A 221 0.47 -8.18 20.29
N THR A 222 0.20 -8.99 21.30
CA THR A 222 -0.77 -10.10 21.23
C THR A 222 -2.01 -9.87 22.09
N ASP A 223 -2.16 -8.66 22.65
CA ASP A 223 -3.25 -8.32 23.58
C ASP A 223 -4.59 -8.06 22.86
N ASP A 224 -4.53 -7.64 21.60
CA ASP A 224 -5.67 -7.39 20.73
C ASP A 224 -5.40 -8.03 19.35
N PRO A 225 -6.24 -8.95 18.85
CA PRO A 225 -6.00 -9.66 17.59
C PRO A 225 -5.88 -8.73 16.37
N ALA A 226 -6.61 -7.61 16.33
CA ALA A 226 -6.55 -6.65 15.22
C ALA A 226 -5.20 -5.88 15.21
N THR A 227 -4.74 -5.50 16.40
CA THR A 227 -3.40 -4.93 16.61
C THR A 227 -2.30 -5.94 16.29
N GLU A 228 -2.48 -7.20 16.68
CA GLU A 228 -1.54 -8.28 16.34
C GLU A 228 -1.42 -8.43 14.83
N LEU A 229 -2.56 -8.54 14.11
CA LEU A 229 -2.58 -8.66 12.66
C LEU A 229 -1.83 -7.49 12.01
N SER A 230 -2.10 -6.25 12.45
CA SER A 230 -1.43 -5.06 11.95
C SER A 230 0.10 -5.11 12.15
N ASP A 231 0.57 -5.49 13.35
CA ASP A 231 2.00 -5.63 13.66
C ASP A 231 2.66 -6.74 12.81
N ARG A 232 1.95 -7.86 12.57
CA ARG A 232 2.42 -8.98 11.73
C ARG A 232 2.52 -8.57 10.26
N MET A 233 1.51 -7.89 9.72
CA MET A 233 1.51 -7.41 8.33
C MET A 233 2.65 -6.42 8.07
N VAL A 234 2.91 -5.50 9.02
CA VAL A 234 4.06 -4.58 8.94
C VAL A 234 5.39 -5.34 8.92
N ARG A 235 5.58 -6.31 9.83
CA ARG A 235 6.79 -7.15 9.86
C ARG A 235 6.93 -7.97 8.58
N LEU A 236 5.83 -8.47 8.03
CA LEU A 236 5.83 -9.21 6.78
C LEU A 236 6.27 -8.33 5.60
N ARG A 237 5.73 -7.10 5.46
CA ARG A 237 6.15 -6.15 4.43
C ARG A 237 7.64 -5.86 4.48
N GLN A 238 8.18 -5.63 5.69
CA GLN A 238 9.62 -5.45 5.89
C GLN A 238 10.43 -6.72 5.58
N GLY A 239 9.93 -7.88 6.00
CA GLY A 239 10.56 -9.17 5.72
C GLY A 239 10.70 -9.40 4.22
N VAL A 240 9.63 -9.16 3.45
CA VAL A 240 9.61 -9.24 1.99
C VAL A 240 10.55 -8.23 1.33
N TRP A 241 10.65 -7.01 1.87
CA TRP A 241 11.62 -6.02 1.37
C TRP A 241 13.05 -6.55 1.44
N ASN A 242 13.43 -7.18 2.55
CA ASN A 242 14.77 -7.78 2.70
C ASN A 242 14.99 -8.99 1.80
N LEU A 243 13.94 -9.77 1.50
CA LEU A 243 14.03 -10.88 0.55
C LEU A 243 14.51 -10.40 -0.84
N ILE A 244 14.21 -9.16 -1.24
CA ILE A 244 14.71 -8.59 -2.50
C ILE A 244 16.23 -8.34 -2.46
N ALA A 245 16.77 -8.04 -1.27
CA ALA A 245 18.19 -7.80 -1.08
C ALA A 245 19.00 -9.10 -1.01
N ASP A 246 18.42 -10.18 -0.50
CA ASP A 246 19.06 -11.49 -0.39
C ASP A 246 18.98 -12.32 -1.69
N HIS A 247 20.08 -12.99 -2.03
CA HIS A 247 20.35 -13.52 -3.38
C HIS A 247 19.95 -15.00 -3.58
N SER A 248 19.16 -15.61 -2.69
CA SER A 248 18.93 -17.07 -2.71
C SER A 248 17.48 -17.48 -2.42
N ASP A 249 16.97 -18.43 -3.22
CA ASP A 249 15.72 -19.22 -3.12
C ASP A 249 14.56 -18.58 -2.33
N VAL A 250 14.07 -17.44 -2.82
CA VAL A 250 12.91 -16.73 -2.24
C VAL A 250 11.55 -17.28 -2.70
N LEU A 251 11.52 -18.11 -3.76
CA LEU A 251 10.31 -18.66 -4.37
C LEU A 251 9.32 -19.35 -3.38
N PRO A 252 9.77 -20.13 -2.38
CA PRO A 252 8.86 -20.73 -1.41
C PRO A 252 8.16 -19.67 -0.54
N SER A 253 8.87 -18.59 -0.19
CA SER A 253 8.30 -17.45 0.52
C SER A 253 7.26 -16.74 -0.35
N LEU A 254 7.56 -16.46 -1.63
CA LEU A 254 6.61 -15.85 -2.57
C LEU A 254 5.30 -16.65 -2.68
N ARG A 255 5.39 -18.00 -2.70
CA ARG A 255 4.21 -18.88 -2.72
C ARG A 255 3.35 -18.73 -1.47
N LEU A 256 3.98 -18.71 -0.29
CA LEU A 256 3.28 -18.56 0.98
C LEU A 256 2.60 -17.21 1.06
N THR A 257 3.29 -16.13 0.65
CA THR A 257 2.74 -14.79 0.61
C THR A 257 1.56 -14.71 -0.34
N ALA A 258 1.64 -15.34 -1.53
CA ALA A 258 0.52 -15.42 -2.45
C ALA A 258 -0.69 -16.15 -1.85
N GLY A 259 -0.45 -17.22 -1.07
CA GLY A 259 -1.50 -17.90 -0.31
C GLY A 259 -2.13 -17.01 0.76
N LEU A 260 -1.34 -16.22 1.49
CA LEU A 260 -1.84 -15.22 2.43
C LEU A 260 -2.67 -14.15 1.72
N GLY A 261 -2.25 -13.71 0.52
CA GLY A 261 -3.00 -12.77 -0.30
C GLY A 261 -4.42 -13.26 -0.61
N VAL A 262 -4.59 -14.54 -0.92
CA VAL A 262 -5.91 -15.16 -1.08
C VAL A 262 -6.72 -15.05 0.21
N ALA A 263 -6.14 -15.44 1.35
CA ALA A 263 -6.81 -15.43 2.64
C ALA A 263 -7.24 -14.01 3.05
N VAL A 264 -6.33 -13.03 3.02
CA VAL A 264 -6.60 -11.62 3.37
C VAL A 264 -7.80 -11.09 2.60
N HIS A 265 -7.85 -11.30 1.29
CA HIS A 265 -8.93 -10.82 0.44
C HIS A 265 -10.25 -11.56 0.69
N ALA A 266 -10.21 -12.87 0.88
CA ALA A 266 -11.40 -13.67 1.19
C ALA A 266 -12.02 -13.24 2.54
N HIS A 267 -11.19 -13.09 3.58
CA HIS A 267 -11.64 -12.67 4.91
C HIS A 267 -12.12 -11.21 4.92
N ALA A 268 -11.44 -10.29 4.22
CA ALA A 268 -11.92 -8.91 4.08
C ALA A 268 -13.24 -8.84 3.30
N ALA A 269 -13.38 -9.61 2.21
CA ALA A 269 -14.60 -9.67 1.44
C ALA A 269 -15.78 -10.22 2.28
N ALA A 270 -15.57 -11.32 2.99
CA ALA A 270 -16.55 -11.90 3.90
C ALA A 270 -16.95 -10.94 5.03
N PHE A 271 -15.98 -10.25 5.64
CA PHE A 271 -16.23 -9.22 6.66
C PHE A 271 -17.16 -8.11 6.16
N HIS A 272 -17.04 -7.74 4.88
CA HIS A 272 -17.87 -6.75 4.21
C HIS A 272 -19.13 -7.33 3.54
N GLY A 273 -19.48 -8.59 3.81
CA GLY A 273 -20.72 -9.22 3.35
C GLY A 273 -20.72 -9.69 1.89
N ALA A 274 -19.56 -9.99 1.32
CA ALA A 274 -19.47 -10.62 0.00
C ALA A 274 -19.86 -12.10 0.06
N ASP A 275 -20.55 -12.57 -0.98
CA ASP A 275 -20.72 -13.99 -1.24
C ASP A 275 -19.51 -14.51 -2.05
N LEU A 276 -18.69 -15.33 -1.40
CA LEU A 276 -17.48 -15.91 -2.01
C LEU A 276 -17.78 -17.04 -3.01
N THR A 277 -19.01 -17.58 -3.01
CA THR A 277 -19.43 -18.68 -3.90
C THR A 277 -19.83 -18.19 -5.28
N THR A 278 -20.06 -16.88 -5.45
CA THR A 278 -20.40 -16.27 -6.72
C THR A 278 -19.25 -16.44 -7.73
N PRO A 279 -19.45 -17.11 -8.89
CA PRO A 279 -18.36 -17.47 -9.81
C PRO A 279 -17.65 -16.25 -10.43
N ASP A 280 -18.37 -15.15 -10.64
CA ASP A 280 -17.87 -13.95 -11.30
C ASP A 280 -18.41 -12.70 -10.59
N ALA A 281 -17.69 -12.24 -9.58
CA ALA A 281 -17.93 -10.91 -9.03
C ALA A 281 -17.41 -9.86 -10.04
N VAL A 282 -18.25 -9.44 -10.99
CA VAL A 282 -17.92 -8.41 -12.02
C VAL A 282 -17.91 -6.98 -11.42
N GLY A 283 -17.82 -6.86 -10.09
CA GLY A 283 -17.85 -5.56 -9.42
C GLY A 283 -16.49 -4.91 -9.37
N LEU A 284 -16.38 -3.70 -9.93
CA LEU A 284 -15.18 -2.85 -9.87
C LEU A 284 -15.04 -2.11 -8.52
N THR A 285 -16.00 -2.25 -7.61
CA THR A 285 -16.02 -1.59 -6.30
C THR A 285 -16.54 -2.53 -5.21
N GLY A 286 -16.24 -2.17 -3.95
CA GLY A 286 -16.84 -2.80 -2.77
C GLY A 286 -16.41 -4.26 -2.55
N PRO A 287 -17.24 -5.05 -1.85
CA PRO A 287 -16.89 -6.42 -1.47
C PRO A 287 -16.61 -7.34 -2.66
N SER A 288 -17.29 -7.11 -3.80
CA SER A 288 -17.07 -7.83 -5.06
C SER A 288 -15.67 -7.64 -5.65
N ALA A 289 -15.10 -6.44 -5.51
CA ALA A 289 -13.74 -6.17 -5.99
C ALA A 289 -12.69 -6.91 -5.15
N LEU A 290 -12.92 -7.05 -3.84
CA LEU A 290 -12.07 -7.88 -2.97
C LEU A 290 -12.12 -9.36 -3.38
N VAL A 291 -13.30 -9.89 -3.74
CA VAL A 291 -13.44 -11.26 -4.26
C VAL A 291 -12.67 -11.43 -5.56
N ALA A 292 -12.89 -10.54 -6.53
CA ALA A 292 -12.18 -10.56 -7.81
C ALA A 292 -10.65 -10.56 -7.61
N HIS A 293 -10.16 -9.78 -6.65
CA HIS A 293 -8.75 -9.74 -6.30
C HIS A 293 -8.22 -10.98 -5.61
N GLY A 294 -8.98 -11.53 -4.67
CA GLY A 294 -8.67 -12.82 -4.08
C GLY A 294 -8.50 -13.90 -5.14
N ARG A 295 -9.28 -13.86 -6.23
CA ARG A 295 -9.12 -14.78 -7.38
C ARG A 295 -7.84 -14.52 -8.17
N VAL A 296 -7.42 -13.27 -8.36
CA VAL A 296 -6.11 -12.99 -8.99
C VAL A 296 -4.98 -13.55 -8.14
N TRP A 297 -5.01 -13.35 -6.81
CA TRP A 297 -4.07 -13.97 -5.88
C TRP A 297 -4.09 -15.49 -5.95
N GLN A 298 -5.27 -16.10 -6.11
CA GLN A 298 -5.41 -17.54 -6.24
C GLN A 298 -4.74 -18.05 -7.52
N ARG A 299 -4.89 -17.33 -8.64
CA ARG A 299 -4.20 -17.62 -9.91
C ARG A 299 -2.70 -17.46 -9.76
N LEU A 300 -2.23 -16.40 -9.11
CA LEU A 300 -0.80 -16.19 -8.83
C LEU A 300 -0.22 -17.33 -7.98
N HIS A 301 -0.89 -17.70 -6.89
CA HIS A 301 -0.48 -18.82 -6.05
C HIS A 301 -0.42 -20.14 -6.84
N GLY A 302 -1.43 -20.42 -7.67
CA GLY A 302 -1.46 -21.57 -8.55
C GLY A 302 -0.31 -21.58 -9.57
N ALA A 303 -0.02 -20.44 -10.19
CA ALA A 303 1.07 -20.29 -11.15
C ALA A 303 2.44 -20.45 -10.48
N LEU A 304 2.66 -19.81 -9.33
CA LEU A 304 3.89 -19.95 -8.55
C LEU A 304 4.10 -21.39 -8.09
N SER A 305 3.04 -22.15 -7.82
CA SER A 305 3.12 -23.55 -7.39
C SER A 305 3.64 -24.50 -8.47
N GLN A 306 3.70 -24.08 -9.74
CA GLN A 306 4.19 -24.91 -10.85
C GLN A 306 5.71 -25.06 -10.86
N PHE A 307 6.44 -24.11 -10.28
CA PHE A 307 7.90 -24.15 -10.26
C PHE A 307 8.43 -25.28 -9.33
N ALA A 308 9.69 -25.65 -9.49
CA ALA A 308 10.39 -26.49 -8.52
C ALA A 308 10.85 -25.61 -7.34
N VAL A 309 10.78 -26.15 -6.13
CA VAL A 309 11.28 -25.51 -4.92
C VAL A 309 12.41 -26.37 -4.36
N LEU A 310 13.56 -25.73 -4.12
CA LEU A 310 14.79 -26.39 -3.69
C LEU A 310 15.15 -26.11 -2.22
N ALA A 311 14.56 -25.07 -1.63
CA ALA A 311 14.80 -24.65 -0.25
C ALA A 311 13.49 -24.46 0.53
N PRO A 312 13.51 -24.54 1.87
CA PRO A 312 12.38 -24.13 2.68
C PRO A 312 12.15 -22.60 2.63
N PRO A 313 10.94 -22.12 2.91
CA PRO A 313 10.66 -20.68 3.04
C PRO A 313 11.43 -20.06 4.20
N VAL A 314 11.67 -18.75 4.12
CA VAL A 314 12.31 -18.00 5.20
C VAL A 314 11.43 -18.07 6.45
N ALA A 315 12.00 -18.55 7.57
CA ALA A 315 11.26 -18.89 8.78
C ALA A 315 10.46 -17.71 9.35
N SER A 316 11.05 -16.51 9.40
CA SER A 316 10.37 -15.31 9.92
C SER A 316 9.14 -14.94 9.09
N VAL A 317 9.24 -15.01 7.77
CA VAL A 317 8.13 -14.76 6.83
C VAL A 317 7.04 -15.81 7.00
N ARG A 318 7.42 -17.10 7.04
CA ARG A 318 6.49 -18.20 7.28
C ARG A 318 5.74 -18.05 8.60
N ASP A 319 6.43 -17.74 9.69
CA ASP A 319 5.84 -17.68 11.02
C ASP A 319 4.86 -16.49 11.14
N ASP A 320 5.18 -15.34 10.54
CA ASP A 320 4.27 -14.19 10.48
C ASP A 320 3.06 -14.47 9.56
N ILE A 321 3.23 -15.19 8.45
CA ILE A 321 2.12 -15.62 7.57
C ILE A 321 1.17 -16.57 8.29
N VAL A 322 1.69 -17.58 9.00
CA VAL A 322 0.86 -18.54 9.74
C VAL A 322 0.07 -17.84 10.85
N ALA A 323 0.71 -16.92 11.59
CA ALA A 323 0.05 -16.14 12.61
C ALA A 323 -1.04 -15.22 12.02
N ALA A 324 -0.74 -14.53 10.92
CA ALA A 324 -1.71 -13.67 10.23
C ALA A 324 -2.92 -14.47 9.72
N ALA A 325 -2.70 -15.63 9.10
CA ALA A 325 -3.77 -16.50 8.63
C ALA A 325 -4.72 -16.95 9.76
N ARG A 326 -4.16 -17.29 10.94
CA ARG A 326 -4.96 -17.62 12.12
C ARG A 326 -5.80 -16.42 12.59
N LEU A 327 -5.18 -15.25 12.70
CA LEU A 327 -5.85 -14.01 13.15
C LEU A 327 -6.97 -13.58 12.19
N LEU A 328 -6.81 -13.78 10.88
CA LEU A 328 -7.87 -13.53 9.90
C LEU A 328 -9.10 -14.40 10.16
N GLY A 329 -8.90 -15.69 10.49
CA GLY A 329 -9.96 -16.61 10.88
C GLY A 329 -10.67 -16.21 12.18
N GLU A 330 -9.94 -15.65 13.14
CA GLU A 330 -10.49 -15.15 14.41
C GLU A 330 -11.28 -13.83 14.23
N LEU A 331 -10.74 -12.90 13.45
CA LEU A 331 -11.28 -11.53 13.27
C LEU A 331 -12.45 -11.47 12.28
N ALA A 332 -12.41 -12.29 11.24
CA ALA A 332 -13.38 -12.27 10.15
C ALA A 332 -13.66 -13.68 9.62
N PRO A 333 -14.32 -14.57 10.39
CA PRO A 333 -14.61 -15.92 9.93
C PRO A 333 -15.40 -15.91 8.62
N ILE A 334 -14.98 -16.71 7.63
CA ILE A 334 -15.64 -16.77 6.31
C ILE A 334 -17.07 -17.32 6.42
N ASP A 335 -17.30 -18.26 7.34
CA ASP A 335 -18.60 -18.92 7.50
C ASP A 335 -19.60 -18.11 8.32
N ALA A 336 -19.15 -17.05 9.01
CA ALA A 336 -20.02 -16.17 9.77
C ALA A 336 -20.87 -15.37 8.79
N HIS A 337 -22.11 -15.80 8.57
CA HIS A 337 -23.09 -15.06 7.77
C HIS A 337 -23.36 -13.72 8.46
N ARG A 338 -22.62 -12.68 8.04
CA ARG A 338 -22.98 -11.31 8.35
C ARG A 338 -23.98 -10.87 7.29
N ASP A 339 -25.24 -10.77 7.69
CA ASP A 339 -26.21 -9.98 6.95
C ASP A 339 -25.61 -8.59 6.66
N ARG A 340 -26.09 -7.90 5.61
CA ARG A 340 -25.66 -6.54 5.20
C ARG A 340 -26.03 -5.45 6.23
N VAL A 341 -25.84 -5.73 7.51
CA VAL A 341 -26.02 -4.82 8.63
C VAL A 341 -24.81 -3.88 8.64
N PRO A 342 -25.02 -2.57 8.82
CA PRO A 342 -23.91 -1.63 8.94
C PRO A 342 -22.95 -2.05 10.06
N ILE A 343 -21.65 -2.05 9.74
CA ILE A 343 -20.56 -2.38 10.66
C ILE A 343 -20.73 -1.56 11.95
N ALA A 344 -20.89 -2.25 13.08
CA ALA A 344 -21.02 -1.61 14.37
C ALA A 344 -19.78 -0.75 14.66
N THR A 345 -19.94 0.33 15.44
CA THR A 345 -18.80 1.21 15.80
C THR A 345 -17.65 0.43 16.45
N ALA A 346 -17.97 -0.65 17.19
CA ALA A 346 -17.00 -1.56 17.79
C ALA A 346 -16.14 -2.30 16.74
N ASP A 347 -16.70 -2.63 15.57
CA ASP A 347 -16.01 -3.42 14.54
C ASP A 347 -15.17 -2.56 13.57
N ARG A 348 -15.21 -1.22 13.71
CA ARG A 348 -14.46 -0.32 12.83
C ARG A 348 -12.95 -0.55 12.90
N HIS A 349 -12.42 -0.90 14.07
CA HIS A 349 -11.00 -1.18 14.22
C HIS A 349 -10.60 -2.47 13.49
N ILE A 350 -11.49 -3.49 13.45
CA ILE A 350 -11.29 -4.73 12.72
C ILE A 350 -11.31 -4.46 11.22
N GLY A 351 -12.31 -3.71 10.74
CA GLY A 351 -12.38 -3.29 9.34
C GLY A 351 -11.14 -2.49 8.91
N ALA A 352 -10.64 -1.60 9.78
CA ALA A 352 -9.40 -0.87 9.51
C ALA A 352 -8.16 -1.78 9.43
N ALA A 353 -8.06 -2.80 10.30
CA ALA A 353 -6.97 -3.77 10.27
C ALA A 353 -7.01 -4.65 9.01
N LEU A 354 -8.19 -5.13 8.61
CA LEU A 354 -8.38 -5.91 7.38
C LEU A 354 -8.08 -5.06 6.15
N ASN A 355 -8.53 -3.82 6.11
CA ASN A 355 -8.22 -2.91 5.02
C ASN A 355 -6.71 -2.61 4.95
N GLY A 356 -6.08 -2.39 6.10
CA GLY A 356 -4.63 -2.26 6.20
C GLY A 356 -3.91 -3.51 5.68
N ALA A 357 -4.40 -4.71 5.99
CA ALA A 357 -3.82 -5.97 5.50
C ALA A 357 -3.92 -6.08 3.97
N VAL A 358 -5.06 -5.73 3.36
CA VAL A 358 -5.21 -5.73 1.90
C VAL A 358 -4.23 -4.74 1.25
N GLN A 359 -4.11 -3.53 1.80
CA GLN A 359 -3.15 -2.52 1.31
C GLN A 359 -1.70 -3.02 1.41
N VAL A 360 -1.34 -3.65 2.54
CA VAL A 360 -0.01 -4.24 2.70
C VAL A 360 0.25 -5.36 1.70
N MET A 361 -0.75 -6.20 1.37
CA MET A 361 -0.60 -7.24 0.35
C MET A 361 -0.34 -6.67 -1.05
N ALA A 362 -0.99 -5.55 -1.41
CA ALA A 362 -0.70 -4.87 -2.68
C ALA A 362 0.73 -4.33 -2.72
N ASP A 363 1.21 -3.72 -1.63
CA ASP A 363 2.60 -3.23 -1.53
C ASP A 363 3.61 -4.40 -1.62
N ILE A 364 3.34 -5.50 -0.93
CA ILE A 364 4.12 -6.74 -0.99
C ILE A 364 4.19 -7.28 -2.43
N ALA A 365 3.09 -7.28 -3.17
CA ALA A 365 3.06 -7.77 -4.54
C ALA A 365 4.01 -7.02 -5.48
N VAL A 366 4.18 -5.71 -5.29
CA VAL A 366 5.15 -4.91 -6.07
C VAL A 366 6.59 -5.37 -5.81
N HIS A 367 6.91 -5.63 -4.55
CA HIS A 367 8.23 -6.13 -4.13
C HIS A 367 8.50 -7.54 -4.63
N GLU A 368 7.52 -8.43 -4.46
CA GLU A 368 7.60 -9.80 -4.89
C GLU A 368 7.70 -9.94 -6.41
N GLY A 369 7.00 -9.09 -7.18
CA GLY A 369 7.14 -9.01 -8.63
C GLY A 369 8.58 -8.67 -9.05
N THR A 370 9.21 -7.72 -8.37
CA THR A 370 10.63 -7.36 -8.62
C THR A 370 11.59 -8.52 -8.29
N ALA A 371 11.33 -9.23 -7.18
CA ALA A 371 12.11 -10.41 -6.80
C ALA A 371 11.93 -11.55 -7.81
N PHE A 372 10.70 -11.79 -8.26
CA PHE A 372 10.37 -12.79 -9.27
C PHE A 372 11.06 -12.50 -10.60
N ASP A 373 10.99 -11.26 -11.09
CA ASP A 373 11.66 -10.85 -12.33
C ASP A 373 13.18 -11.06 -12.26
N ARG A 374 13.78 -10.87 -11.09
CA ARG A 374 15.20 -11.16 -10.87
C ARG A 374 15.48 -12.68 -10.94
N LEU A 375 14.66 -13.52 -10.31
CA LEU A 375 14.78 -14.98 -10.41
C LEU A 375 14.60 -15.48 -11.85
N ALA A 376 13.67 -14.87 -12.59
CA ALA A 376 13.43 -15.16 -14.00
C ALA A 376 14.66 -14.83 -14.86
N ARG A 377 15.24 -13.63 -14.71
CA ARG A 377 16.44 -13.21 -15.47
C ARG A 377 17.69 -14.03 -15.16
N THR A 378 17.79 -14.58 -13.95
CA THR A 378 18.93 -15.41 -13.52
C THR A 378 18.79 -16.88 -13.93
N GLY A 379 17.67 -17.28 -14.55
CA GLY A 379 17.43 -18.65 -15.00
C GLY A 379 17.25 -19.65 -13.85
N LEU A 380 16.97 -19.18 -12.64
CA LEU A 380 16.84 -20.04 -11.46
C LEU A 380 15.45 -20.70 -11.35
N LEU A 381 14.47 -20.19 -12.11
CA LEU A 381 13.12 -20.74 -12.14
C LEU A 381 13.03 -21.97 -13.04
N HIS A 382 12.74 -23.11 -12.44
CA HIS A 382 12.58 -24.38 -13.13
C HIS A 382 11.17 -24.92 -12.96
N VAL A 383 10.66 -25.65 -13.94
CA VAL A 383 9.36 -26.34 -13.89
C VAL A 383 9.54 -27.82 -14.21
N PRO A 384 8.71 -28.72 -13.64
CA PRO A 384 8.71 -30.12 -14.06
C PRO A 384 8.33 -30.22 -15.55
N ALA A 385 9.14 -30.87 -16.38
CA ALA A 385 8.88 -30.96 -17.82
C ALA A 385 7.55 -31.67 -18.16
N ARG A 386 7.07 -32.54 -17.24
CA ARG A 386 5.74 -33.18 -17.32
C ARG A 386 4.56 -32.21 -17.19
N ALA A 387 4.77 -31.06 -16.55
CA ALA A 387 3.74 -30.05 -16.33
C ALA A 387 3.61 -29.08 -17.51
N LEU A 388 4.53 -29.13 -18.48
CA LEU A 388 4.48 -28.26 -19.65
C LEU A 388 3.32 -28.64 -20.60
N PRO A 389 2.70 -27.67 -21.27
CA PRO A 389 1.79 -27.90 -22.40
C PRO A 389 2.44 -28.75 -23.51
N ARG A 390 1.66 -29.57 -24.25
CA ARG A 390 2.21 -30.51 -25.26
C ARG A 390 2.77 -29.79 -26.48
N ASP A 391 2.14 -28.69 -26.87
CA ASP A 391 2.58 -27.75 -27.90
C ASP A 391 4.01 -27.27 -27.63
N LEU A 392 4.32 -26.81 -26.41
CA LEU A 392 5.66 -26.39 -26.01
C LEU A 392 6.72 -27.51 -25.98
N VAL A 393 6.30 -28.78 -25.92
CA VAL A 393 7.22 -29.94 -25.93
C VAL A 393 7.57 -30.38 -27.35
N THR A 394 6.68 -30.12 -28.31
CA THR A 394 6.80 -30.65 -29.68
C THR A 394 7.91 -29.93 -30.45
N ASP A 395 8.15 -28.66 -30.12
CA ASP A 395 9.13 -27.80 -30.79
C ASP A 395 10.54 -27.87 -30.15
N HIS A 396 10.71 -28.59 -29.04
CA HIS A 396 11.94 -28.63 -28.24
C HIS A 396 12.35 -30.06 -27.86
N PRO A 397 13.27 -30.71 -28.60
CA PRO A 397 13.62 -32.12 -28.40
C PRO A 397 14.31 -32.40 -27.04
N ASP A 398 15.01 -31.41 -26.49
CA ASP A 398 15.59 -31.40 -25.15
C ASP A 398 14.51 -31.39 -24.05
N VAL A 399 13.44 -30.62 -24.23
CA VAL A 399 12.27 -30.61 -23.34
C VAL A 399 11.50 -31.93 -23.42
N ALA A 400 11.36 -32.51 -24.61
CA ALA A 400 10.76 -33.83 -24.80
C ALA A 400 11.56 -34.93 -24.08
N ALA A 401 12.90 -34.90 -24.19
CA ALA A 401 13.78 -35.82 -23.45
C ALA A 401 13.69 -35.60 -21.93
N ALA A 402 13.65 -34.36 -21.46
CA ALA A 402 13.49 -34.05 -20.04
C ALA A 402 12.14 -34.54 -19.50
N ARG A 403 11.07 -34.42 -20.30
CA ARG A 403 9.73 -34.90 -19.96
C ARG A 403 9.67 -36.41 -19.81
N LEU A 404 10.26 -37.16 -20.75
CA LEU A 404 10.35 -38.62 -20.69
C LEU A 404 11.14 -39.10 -19.46
N ASN A 405 12.16 -38.35 -19.06
CA ASN A 405 13.02 -38.67 -17.91
C ASN A 405 12.54 -38.07 -16.58
N GLY A 406 11.36 -37.42 -16.54
CA GLY A 406 10.81 -36.82 -15.32
C GLY A 406 11.65 -35.68 -14.73
N ARG A 407 12.49 -35.04 -15.55
CA ARG A 407 13.39 -33.96 -15.12
C ARG A 407 12.69 -32.60 -15.10
N THR A 408 13.29 -31.64 -14.40
CA THR A 408 12.92 -30.23 -14.48
C THR A 408 13.66 -29.56 -15.62
N VAL A 409 13.04 -28.54 -16.21
CA VAL A 409 13.62 -27.68 -17.24
C VAL A 409 13.51 -26.22 -16.81
N PRO A 410 14.35 -25.31 -17.34
CA PRO A 410 14.15 -23.88 -17.17
C PRO A 410 12.73 -23.48 -17.59
N ALA A 411 12.13 -22.56 -16.85
CA ALA A 411 10.77 -22.12 -17.13
C ALA A 411 10.70 -21.38 -18.48
N PRO A 412 9.77 -21.77 -19.38
CA PRO A 412 9.52 -21.05 -20.63
C PRO A 412 9.14 -19.59 -20.42
N ALA A 413 9.51 -18.74 -21.37
CA ALA A 413 9.28 -17.30 -21.30
C ALA A 413 7.80 -16.93 -21.14
N GLU A 414 6.91 -17.72 -21.76
CA GLU A 414 5.45 -17.54 -21.71
C GLU A 414 4.92 -17.73 -20.28
N ILE A 415 5.44 -18.72 -19.55
CA ILE A 415 5.07 -18.94 -18.14
C ILE A 415 5.58 -17.80 -17.27
N LEU A 416 6.82 -17.35 -17.51
CA LEU A 416 7.43 -16.25 -16.76
C LEU A 416 6.66 -14.94 -16.97
N GLN A 417 6.30 -14.62 -18.22
CA GLN A 417 5.48 -13.46 -18.57
C GLN A 417 4.07 -13.55 -17.96
N GLY A 418 3.46 -14.73 -17.97
CA GLY A 418 2.16 -14.95 -17.33
C GLY A 418 2.18 -14.66 -15.83
N VAL A 419 3.22 -15.10 -15.12
CA VAL A 419 3.38 -14.83 -13.68
C VAL A 419 3.69 -13.36 -13.41
N ALA A 420 4.55 -12.73 -14.21
CA ALA A 420 4.82 -11.30 -14.11
C ALA A 420 3.53 -10.46 -14.34
N GLY A 421 2.71 -10.86 -15.31
CA GLY A 421 1.39 -10.27 -15.55
C GLY A 421 0.43 -10.45 -14.37
N LEU A 422 0.47 -11.59 -13.68
CA LEU A 422 -0.31 -11.82 -12.46
C LEU A 422 0.18 -10.95 -11.29
N TYR A 423 1.49 -10.76 -11.10
CA TYR A 423 2.03 -9.80 -10.14
C TYR A 423 1.58 -8.37 -10.43
N ALA A 424 1.63 -7.96 -11.71
CA ALA A 424 1.11 -6.66 -12.12
C ALA A 424 -0.39 -6.53 -11.79
N GLN A 425 -1.18 -7.58 -11.98
CA GLN A 425 -2.61 -7.59 -11.65
C GLN A 425 -2.89 -7.57 -10.15
N VAL A 426 -2.18 -8.33 -9.31
CA VAL A 426 -2.42 -8.31 -7.85
C VAL A 426 -1.90 -7.03 -7.20
N ALA A 427 -0.86 -6.42 -7.77
CA ALA A 427 -0.49 -5.05 -7.43
C ALA A 427 -1.54 -4.06 -7.94
N ALA A 428 -2.19 -4.35 -9.08
CA ALA A 428 -3.26 -3.57 -9.70
C ALA A 428 -4.62 -3.82 -9.07
N HIS A 429 -4.79 -3.39 -7.84
CA HIS A 429 -6.10 -3.46 -7.19
C HIS A 429 -7.07 -2.42 -7.82
N PRO A 430 -8.21 -2.78 -8.45
CA PRO A 430 -8.95 -1.94 -9.37
C PRO A 430 -9.45 -0.70 -8.67
N ILE A 431 -9.30 0.45 -9.31
CA ILE A 431 -9.99 1.66 -8.92
C ILE A 431 -11.33 1.67 -9.66
N GLY A 432 -12.41 1.47 -8.92
CA GLY A 432 -13.71 1.92 -9.39
C GLY A 432 -13.87 3.41 -9.06
N LEU A 433 -14.17 4.21 -10.09
CA LEU A 433 -14.61 5.59 -9.95
C LEU A 433 -15.74 5.68 -8.90
N PRO A 434 -15.80 6.75 -8.07
CA PRO A 434 -17.02 7.06 -7.34
C PRO A 434 -18.15 7.20 -8.36
N THR A 435 -19.08 6.24 -8.36
CA THR A 435 -20.35 6.42 -9.06
C THR A 435 -21.17 7.41 -8.22
N PRO A 436 -21.72 8.48 -8.80
CA PRO A 436 -22.44 9.49 -8.05
C PRO A 436 -23.58 8.84 -7.27
N GLN A 437 -23.58 8.99 -5.94
CA GLN A 437 -24.85 8.96 -5.23
C GLN A 437 -25.58 10.24 -5.57
N PRO A 438 -26.78 10.19 -6.18
CA PRO A 438 -27.62 11.37 -6.23
C PRO A 438 -27.88 11.78 -4.78
N VAL A 439 -27.37 12.94 -4.40
CA VAL A 439 -27.83 13.64 -3.20
C VAL A 439 -29.31 13.87 -3.45
N GLY A 440 -30.15 13.00 -2.89
CA GLY A 440 -31.57 13.24 -2.83
C GLY A 440 -31.75 14.52 -2.05
N HIS A 441 -31.90 15.64 -2.76
CA HIS A 441 -32.47 16.84 -2.19
C HIS A 441 -33.83 16.42 -1.66
N ARG A 442 -33.88 16.22 -0.35
CA ARG A 442 -35.12 16.15 0.39
C ARG A 442 -35.73 17.54 0.24
N THR A 443 -36.53 17.72 -0.80
CA THR A 443 -37.45 18.85 -0.92
C THR A 443 -38.30 18.80 0.32
N VAL A 444 -37.98 19.67 1.28
CA VAL A 444 -38.88 20.00 2.37
C VAL A 444 -40.03 20.73 1.70
N GLY A 445 -41.05 19.96 1.30
CA GLY A 445 -42.34 20.52 0.95
C GLY A 445 -42.89 21.17 2.21
N ALA A 446 -42.81 22.50 2.26
CA ALA A 446 -43.56 23.27 3.23
C ALA A 446 -45.05 22.95 3.04
N PRO A 447 -45.80 22.60 4.10
CA PRO A 447 -47.25 22.49 3.99
C PRO A 447 -47.80 23.88 3.70
N ALA A 448 -48.51 24.01 2.58
CA ALA A 448 -49.33 25.16 2.29
C ALA A 448 -50.49 25.17 3.31
N GLU A 449 -50.39 26.03 4.33
CA GLU A 449 -51.53 26.40 5.15
C GLU A 449 -52.55 27.11 4.26
N ALA A 450 -53.71 26.47 4.12
CA ALA A 450 -54.89 27.06 3.53
C ALA A 450 -55.37 28.22 4.41
N ILE A 451 -55.12 29.45 3.97
CA ILE A 451 -55.88 30.61 4.40
C ILE A 451 -57.27 30.47 3.78
N SER A 452 -58.26 30.12 4.59
CA SER A 452 -59.68 30.30 4.29
C SER A 452 -60.30 31.24 5.31
N MET A 453 -61.20 32.08 4.80
CA MET A 453 -61.55 33.40 5.32
C MET A 453 -62.48 33.37 6.54
N GLY A 454 -62.35 34.43 7.34
CA GLY A 454 -63.46 35.10 8.02
C GLY A 454 -63.54 36.53 7.50
#